data_AF-A0A5N5JE64-F1
#
_entry.id   AF-A0A5N5JE64-F1
#
_cell.length_a   1.000
_cell.length_b   1.000
_cell.length_c   1.000
_cell.angle_alpha   90.00
_cell.angle_beta   90.00
_cell.angle_gamma   90.00
#
_symmetry.space_group_name_H-M   'P 1'
#
loop_
_entity.id
_entity.type
_entity.pdbx_description
1 polymer ?
#
loop_
_entity_poly.entity_id
_entity_poly.type
_entity_poly.pdbx_seq_one_letter_code
_entity_poly.pdbx_strand_id
1 'polypeptide(L)'
;YVCLALGCQQSPFKRVADLDRHQKTVHMSDEDKEKFYCDYKTCPRNENPFSRLEWLRNHLRNYHNEDLHKKHKQSSKHKQSSSELLRERNVRYKWWRCYTCLVRVKTEDGFKCSHCEQWCESDRASLR
;
A
#
# COMPACT_ATOMS: atom_id res chain seq x y z
N TYR A 1 -19.18 -1.10 16.21
CA TYR A 1 -19.73 -0.88 14.85
C TYR A 1 -20.30 -2.19 14.35
N VAL A 2 -21.53 -2.20 13.83
CA VAL A 2 -22.23 -3.44 13.43
C VAL A 2 -22.52 -3.45 11.94
N CYS A 3 -22.55 -4.63 11.32
CA CYS A 3 -23.01 -4.75 9.95
C CYS A 3 -24.55 -4.76 9.91
N LEU A 4 -25.13 -3.99 9.01
CA LEU A 4 -26.59 -3.86 8.84
C LEU A 4 -27.12 -4.63 7.62
N ALA A 5 -26.25 -5.38 6.92
CA ALA A 5 -26.68 -6.19 5.78
C ALA A 5 -27.62 -7.31 6.25
N LEU A 6 -28.71 -7.52 5.51
CA LEU A 6 -29.72 -8.52 5.84
C LEU A 6 -29.09 -9.90 5.96
N GLY A 7 -29.31 -10.56 7.11
CA GLY A 7 -28.78 -11.90 7.38
C GLY A 7 -27.27 -11.98 7.70
N CYS A 8 -26.57 -10.85 7.80
CA CYS A 8 -25.16 -10.87 8.19
C CYS A 8 -25.01 -11.14 9.69
N GLN A 9 -24.41 -12.29 10.04
CA GLN A 9 -24.21 -12.72 11.42
C GLN A 9 -22.85 -12.28 11.99
N GLN A 10 -22.17 -11.34 11.35
CA GLN A 10 -20.83 -10.99 11.80
C GLN A 10 -20.87 -10.17 13.10
N SER A 11 -20.02 -10.55 14.04
CA SER A 11 -19.88 -9.90 15.34
C SER A 11 -19.53 -8.42 15.21
N PRO A 12 -19.90 -7.58 16.19
CA PRO A 12 -19.57 -6.17 16.18
C PRO A 12 -18.06 -5.91 16.04
N PHE A 13 -17.72 -5.00 15.13
CA PHE A 13 -16.36 -4.52 14.91
C PHE A 13 -15.97 -3.45 15.92
N LYS A 14 -14.70 -3.48 16.34
CA LYS A 14 -14.11 -2.49 17.25
C LYS A 14 -13.88 -1.12 16.59
N ARG A 15 -13.70 -1.06 15.26
CA ARG A 15 -13.40 0.18 14.50
C ARG A 15 -14.25 0.30 13.25
N VAL A 16 -14.58 1.53 12.85
CA VAL A 16 -15.31 1.83 11.59
C VAL A 16 -14.59 1.22 10.40
N ALA A 17 -13.26 1.38 10.32
CA ALA A 17 -12.46 0.87 9.20
C ALA A 17 -12.54 -0.66 9.05
N ASP A 18 -12.72 -1.40 10.14
CA ASP A 18 -12.87 -2.85 10.07
C ASP A 18 -14.27 -3.23 9.54
N LEU A 19 -15.32 -2.47 9.89
CA LEU A 19 -16.67 -2.61 9.34
C LEU A 19 -16.74 -2.22 7.86
N ASP A 20 -16.19 -1.06 7.47
CA ASP A 20 -16.14 -0.59 6.09
C ASP A 20 -15.46 -1.63 5.18
N ARG A 21 -14.31 -2.16 5.62
CA ARG A 21 -13.64 -3.26 4.93
C ARG A 21 -14.54 -4.49 4.81
N HIS A 22 -15.19 -4.91 5.88
CA HIS A 22 -16.09 -6.06 5.84
C HIS A 22 -17.20 -5.87 4.81
N GLN A 23 -17.88 -4.72 4.82
CA GLN A 23 -18.91 -4.38 3.84
C GLN A 23 -18.37 -4.45 2.41
N LYS A 24 -17.21 -3.82 2.16
CA LYS A 24 -16.59 -3.82 0.83
C LYS A 24 -16.19 -5.20 0.32
N THR A 25 -15.79 -6.10 1.21
CA THR A 25 -15.30 -7.44 0.82
C THR A 25 -16.40 -8.50 0.75
N VAL A 26 -17.41 -8.42 1.63
CA VAL A 26 -18.43 -9.47 1.80
C VAL A 26 -19.74 -9.12 1.11
N HIS A 27 -20.09 -7.83 1.05
CA HIS A 27 -21.44 -7.39 0.62
C HIS A 27 -21.46 -6.61 -0.69
N MET A 28 -20.32 -6.11 -1.20
CA MET A 28 -20.27 -5.59 -2.58
C MET A 28 -20.27 -6.74 -3.58
N SER A 29 -20.86 -6.51 -4.75
CA SER A 29 -20.72 -7.39 -5.91
C SER A 29 -19.25 -7.45 -6.37
N ASP A 30 -18.86 -8.48 -7.11
CA ASP A 30 -17.50 -8.57 -7.68
C ASP A 30 -17.21 -7.51 -8.75
N GLU A 31 -18.26 -6.90 -9.31
CA GLU A 31 -18.16 -5.79 -10.26
C GLU A 31 -17.82 -4.47 -9.53
N ASP A 32 -18.42 -4.24 -8.37
CA ASP A 32 -18.24 -3.03 -7.55
C ASP A 32 -17.00 -3.07 -6.65
N LYS A 33 -16.39 -4.24 -6.46
CA LYS A 33 -15.16 -4.37 -5.66
C LYS A 33 -14.01 -3.63 -6.31
N GLU A 34 -13.33 -2.80 -5.52
CA GLU A 34 -12.09 -2.16 -5.94
C GLU A 34 -11.04 -3.20 -6.35
N LYS A 35 -10.48 -3.02 -7.56
CA LYS A 35 -9.47 -3.90 -8.16
C LYS A 35 -8.15 -3.14 -8.25
N PHE A 36 -7.13 -3.65 -7.57
CA PHE A 36 -5.82 -3.03 -7.52
C PHE A 36 -4.83 -3.83 -8.36
N TYR A 37 -4.47 -3.31 -9.53
CA TYR A 37 -3.55 -3.97 -10.45
C TYR A 37 -2.10 -3.57 -10.19
N CYS A 38 -1.16 -4.50 -10.45
CA CYS A 38 0.25 -4.13 -10.50
C CYS A 38 0.52 -3.34 -11.78
N ASP A 39 1.25 -2.23 -11.69
CA ASP A 39 1.52 -1.33 -12.82
C ASP A 39 2.78 -1.70 -13.62
N TYR A 40 3.41 -2.83 -13.29
CA TYR A 40 4.51 -3.40 -14.07
C TYR A 40 3.95 -4.24 -15.22
N LYS A 41 4.17 -3.81 -16.47
CA LYS A 41 3.62 -4.44 -17.69
C LYS A 41 3.93 -5.93 -17.84
N THR A 42 5.08 -6.38 -17.35
CA THR A 42 5.51 -7.79 -17.43
C THR A 42 5.12 -8.61 -16.20
N CYS A 43 4.43 -8.02 -15.22
CA CYS A 43 4.03 -8.73 -14.02
C CYS A 43 2.73 -9.51 -14.27
N PRO A 44 2.62 -10.80 -13.88
CA PRO A 44 1.38 -11.57 -14.00
C PRO A 44 0.19 -10.96 -13.22
N ARG A 45 0.49 -10.15 -12.20
CA ARG A 45 -0.50 -9.41 -11.39
C ARG A 45 -0.94 -8.09 -12.03
N ASN A 46 -0.45 -7.78 -13.24
CA ASN A 46 -0.95 -6.69 -14.08
C ASN A 46 -2.31 -7.03 -14.69
N GLU A 47 -2.58 -8.32 -14.98
CA GLU A 47 -3.88 -8.80 -15.47
C GLU A 47 -4.76 -9.34 -14.32
N ASN A 48 -4.13 -9.78 -13.23
CA ASN A 48 -4.81 -10.38 -12.09
C ASN A 48 -4.77 -9.44 -10.86
N PRO A 49 -5.87 -8.70 -10.56
CA PRO A 49 -5.86 -7.66 -9.55
C PRO A 49 -5.81 -8.24 -8.13
N PHE A 50 -5.39 -7.40 -7.19
CA PHE A 50 -5.57 -7.61 -5.76
C PHE A 50 -6.90 -7.00 -5.32
N SER A 51 -7.56 -7.63 -4.36
CA SER A 51 -8.80 -7.11 -3.74
C SER A 51 -8.54 -6.01 -2.71
N ARG A 52 -7.28 -5.79 -2.31
CA ARG A 52 -6.92 -4.77 -1.31
C ARG A 52 -5.57 -4.15 -1.65
N LEU A 53 -5.49 -2.83 -1.45
CA LEU A 53 -4.28 -2.03 -1.64
C LEU A 53 -3.09 -2.52 -0.79
N GLU A 54 -3.36 -3.06 0.41
CA GLU A 54 -2.34 -3.65 1.30
C GLU A 54 -1.59 -4.82 0.63
N TRP A 55 -2.30 -5.67 -0.10
CA TRP A 55 -1.69 -6.81 -0.80
C TRP A 55 -0.85 -6.34 -1.98
N LEU A 56 -1.34 -5.36 -2.74
CA LEU A 56 -0.56 -4.74 -3.81
C LEU A 56 0.73 -4.10 -3.26
N ARG A 57 0.65 -3.38 -2.13
CA ARG A 57 1.83 -2.79 -1.47
C ARG A 57 2.86 -3.87 -1.12
N ASN A 58 2.42 -4.98 -0.53
CA ASN A 58 3.30 -6.08 -0.16
C ASN A 58 3.91 -6.76 -1.38
N HIS A 59 3.13 -6.91 -2.46
CA HIS A 59 3.62 -7.42 -3.73
C HIS A 59 4.72 -6.53 -4.32
N LEU A 60 4.48 -5.22 -4.43
CA LEU A 60 5.47 -4.27 -4.94
C LEU A 60 6.77 -4.30 -4.11
N ARG A 61 6.66 -4.39 -2.79
CA ARG A 61 7.82 -4.51 -1.90
C ARG A 61 8.61 -5.80 -2.12
N ASN A 62 7.95 -6.97 -2.16
CA ASN A 62 8.66 -8.25 -2.09
C ASN A 62 8.97 -8.83 -3.47
N TYR A 63 8.08 -8.65 -4.44
CA TYR A 63 8.22 -9.19 -5.79
C TYR A 63 9.02 -8.26 -6.70
N HIS A 64 8.76 -6.94 -6.62
CA HIS A 64 9.50 -5.94 -7.40
C HIS A 64 10.67 -5.30 -6.62
N ASN A 65 10.87 -5.69 -5.35
CA ASN A 65 11.87 -5.11 -4.46
C ASN A 65 11.79 -3.58 -4.36
N GLU A 66 10.61 -2.99 -4.49
CA GLU A 66 10.45 -1.53 -4.31
C GLU A 66 10.73 -1.10 -2.87
N ASP A 67 11.17 0.14 -2.70
CA ASP A 67 11.58 0.75 -1.43
C ASP A 67 10.39 1.17 -0.52
N LEU A 68 9.30 0.39 -0.52
CA LEU A 68 8.09 0.63 0.27
C LEU A 68 8.25 0.09 1.70
N HIS A 69 8.99 0.74 2.59
CA HIS A 69 9.19 0.23 3.94
C HIS A 69 7.90 0.24 4.79
N LYS A 70 7.77 -0.72 5.72
CA LYS A 70 6.69 -0.66 6.73
C LYS A 70 7.00 0.52 7.65
N LYS A 71 6.01 1.38 7.96
CA LYS A 71 6.09 2.29 9.11
C LYS A 71 6.28 1.42 10.36
N HIS A 72 7.52 1.15 10.76
CA HIS A 72 7.78 0.24 11.87
C HIS A 72 7.39 0.96 13.16
N LYS A 73 6.35 0.46 13.84
CA LYS A 73 6.23 0.66 15.29
C LYS A 73 7.47 0.02 15.88
N GLN A 74 8.29 0.81 16.55
CA GLN A 74 9.56 0.41 17.14
C GLN A 74 9.39 -0.86 17.99
N SER A 75 9.78 -2.02 17.46
CA SER A 75 10.04 -3.23 18.26
C SER A 75 11.55 -3.41 18.32
N SER A 76 12.07 -3.12 19.51
CA SER A 76 13.45 -2.78 19.85
C SER A 76 14.45 -3.95 19.88
N LYS A 77 14.52 -4.83 18.87
CA LYS A 77 15.50 -5.94 18.89
C LYS A 77 16.45 -6.08 17.72
N HIS A 78 16.18 -5.49 16.55
CA HIS A 78 17.14 -5.43 15.44
C HIS A 78 17.11 -4.03 14.83
N LYS A 79 18.06 -3.19 15.24
CA LYS A 79 18.20 -1.80 14.79
C LYS A 79 19.02 -1.77 13.50
N GLN A 80 18.59 -2.51 12.47
CA GLN A 80 19.19 -2.32 11.15
C GLN A 80 18.64 -1.01 10.60
N SER A 81 19.54 -0.07 10.29
CA SER A 81 19.14 1.28 9.89
C SER A 81 18.17 1.20 8.71
N SER A 82 17.06 1.94 8.77
CA SER A 82 16.10 2.03 7.66
C SER A 82 16.80 2.35 6.34
N SER A 83 17.90 3.13 6.39
CA SER A 83 18.71 3.45 5.22
C SER A 83 19.46 2.26 4.61
N GLU A 84 19.90 1.27 5.39
CA GLU A 84 20.62 0.09 4.90
C GLU A 84 19.65 -0.88 4.19
N LEU A 85 18.51 -1.13 4.81
CA LEU A 85 17.42 -1.92 4.22
C LEU A 85 16.85 -1.28 2.95
N LEU A 86 16.89 0.05 2.85
CA LEU A 86 16.49 0.79 1.65
C LEU A 86 17.52 0.70 0.52
N ARG A 87 18.83 0.58 0.82
CA ARG A 87 19.89 0.47 -0.19
C ARG A 87 19.85 -0.85 -0.97
N GLU A 88 19.38 -1.92 -0.33
CA GLU A 88 19.20 -3.23 -0.98
C GLU A 88 17.92 -3.30 -1.84
N ARG A 89 17.10 -2.25 -1.84
CA ARG A 89 15.86 -2.17 -2.62
C ARG A 89 16.09 -1.45 -3.94
N ASN A 90 15.18 -1.68 -4.87
CA ASN A 90 15.11 -1.00 -6.15
C ASN A 90 14.63 0.45 -5.96
N VAL A 91 15.52 1.30 -5.47
CA VAL A 91 15.29 2.75 -5.38
C VAL A 91 15.39 3.35 -6.78
N ARG A 92 14.32 4.01 -7.22
CA ARG A 92 14.28 4.74 -8.49
C ARG A 92 14.49 6.22 -8.24
N TYR A 93 15.48 6.82 -8.89
CA TYR A 93 15.84 8.24 -8.75
C TYR A 93 14.83 9.19 -9.43
N LYS A 94 14.20 8.76 -10.53
CA LYS A 94 13.28 9.58 -11.33
C LYS A 94 11.84 9.62 -10.79
N TRP A 95 11.48 8.68 -9.92
CA TRP A 95 10.14 8.59 -9.35
C TRP A 95 10.15 7.83 -8.03
N TRP A 96 9.18 8.15 -7.19
CA TRP A 96 8.92 7.44 -5.94
C TRP A 96 7.46 7.00 -5.90
N ARG A 97 7.20 5.92 -5.16
CA ARG A 97 5.82 5.46 -4.97
C ARG A 97 5.29 5.92 -3.62
N CYS A 98 4.12 6.56 -3.64
CA CYS A 98 3.43 6.94 -2.42
C CYS A 98 3.06 5.70 -1.59
N TYR A 99 3.41 5.67 -0.30
CA TYR A 99 3.10 4.54 0.57
C TYR A 99 1.59 4.32 0.71
N THR A 100 0.83 5.40 0.84
CA THR A 100 -0.62 5.35 1.07
C THR A 100 -1.36 4.98 -0.20
N CYS A 101 -1.15 5.71 -1.30
CA CYS A 101 -1.93 5.56 -2.54
C CYS A 101 -1.36 4.56 -3.54
N LEU A 102 -0.07 4.19 -3.41
CA LEU A 102 0.67 3.36 -4.36
C LEU A 102 0.79 3.92 -5.78
N VAL A 103 0.48 5.20 -6.00
CA VAL A 103 0.73 5.89 -7.27
C VAL A 103 2.22 6.24 -7.42
N ARG A 104 2.72 6.24 -8.66
CA ARG A 104 4.06 6.73 -8.99
C ARG A 104 4.01 8.25 -9.10
N VAL A 105 4.91 8.91 -8.37
CA VAL A 105 5.08 10.37 -8.37
C VAL A 105 6.48 10.64 -8.87
N LYS A 106 6.64 11.52 -9.86
CA LYS A 106 7.95 11.86 -10.37
C LYS A 106 8.67 12.73 -9.35
N THR A 107 9.99 12.58 -9.24
CA THR A 107 10.79 13.38 -8.29
C THR A 107 10.90 14.85 -8.73
N GLU A 108 10.73 15.15 -10.02
CA GLU A 108 10.66 16.51 -10.56
C GLU A 108 9.44 17.31 -10.07
N ASP A 109 8.33 16.62 -9.77
CA ASP A 109 7.12 17.21 -9.17
C ASP A 109 7.26 17.41 -7.64
N GLY A 110 8.46 17.16 -7.12
CA GLY A 110 8.78 17.14 -5.71
C GLY A 110 8.43 15.83 -5.01
N PHE A 111 8.56 15.85 -3.68
CA PHE A 111 8.31 14.69 -2.83
C PHE A 111 6.92 14.71 -2.20
N LYS A 112 5.94 15.40 -2.80
CA LYS A 112 4.55 15.46 -2.31
C LYS A 112 3.64 14.64 -3.23
N CYS A 113 2.86 13.73 -2.66
CA CYS A 113 1.90 12.94 -3.42
C CYS A 113 0.73 13.81 -3.91
N SER A 114 0.40 13.73 -5.20
CA SER A 114 -0.72 14.48 -5.80
C SER A 114 -2.10 13.99 -5.33
N HIS A 115 -2.23 12.73 -4.88
CA HIS A 115 -3.52 12.14 -4.51
C HIS A 115 -3.89 12.30 -3.03
N CYS A 116 -2.91 12.22 -2.12
CA CYS A 116 -3.17 12.28 -0.67
C CYS A 116 -2.32 13.31 0.06
N GLU A 117 -1.55 14.11 -0.69
CA GLU A 117 -0.73 15.20 -0.17
C GLU A 117 0.35 14.80 0.84
N GLN A 118 0.53 13.49 1.06
CA GLN A 118 1.57 12.95 1.91
C GLN A 118 2.94 13.12 1.26
N TRP A 119 3.91 13.51 2.07
CA TRP A 119 5.30 13.61 1.65
C TRP A 119 5.98 12.24 1.61
N CYS A 120 6.93 12.07 0.69
CA CYS A 120 7.84 10.93 0.68
C CYS A 120 8.62 10.93 1.99
N GLU A 121 8.81 9.75 2.57
CA GLU A 121 9.58 9.59 3.79
C GLU A 121 11.01 10.11 3.58
N SER A 122 11.54 10.87 4.55
CA SER A 122 12.86 11.53 4.44
C SER A 122 13.98 10.57 4.06
N ASP A 123 13.99 9.37 4.66
CA ASP A 123 14.99 8.34 4.37
C ASP A 123 14.92 7.88 2.90
N ARG A 124 13.71 7.78 2.33
CA ARG A 124 13.50 7.39 0.93
C ARG A 124 13.83 8.53 -0.03
N ALA A 125 13.52 9.77 0.35
CA ALA A 125 13.84 10.96 -0.42
C ALA A 125 15.36 11.19 -0.50
N SER A 126 16.09 10.95 0.60
CA SER A 126 17.56 11.12 0.67
C SER A 126 18.36 10.17 -0.22
N LEU A 127 17.74 9.12 -0.75
CA LEU A 127 18.37 8.12 -1.63
C LEU A 127 18.09 8.41 -3.12
N ARG A 128 17.49 9.56 -3.45
CA ARG A 128 17.00 9.90 -4.79
C ARG A 128 17.59 11.20 -5.32
#